data_AF-A0A9J7ABV3-F1
#
_entry.id   AF-A0A9J7ABV3-F1
#
_cell.length_a   1.000
_cell.length_b   1.000
_cell.length_c   1.000
_cell.angle_alpha   90.00
_cell.angle_beta   90.00
_cell.angle_gamma   90.00
#
_symmetry.space_group_name_H-M   'P 1'
#
loop_
_entity.id
_entity.type
_entity.pdbx_description
1 polymer ?
#
loop_
_entity_poly.entity_id
_entity_poly.type
_entity_poly.pdbx_seq_one_letter_code
_entity_poly.pdbx_strand_id
1 'polypeptide(L)'
;MFDINSVKSLGLLKRLIKQLTLTSTVVIASGCQNPEHNPQGDVDTIGDAMSHCRQYTKAVLPEGTLIALDEWSSRETREYYDIYFDVSDSTQTGYAKCRVDKMGLITYHGTRDFRTKSRSFSGF
;
A
#
# COMPACT_ATOMS: atom_id res chain seq x y z
N MET A 1 -61.69 -38.31 10.21
CA MET A 1 -61.19 -37.35 11.20
C MET A 1 -59.71 -37.14 10.88
N PHE A 2 -59.40 -36.13 10.04
CA PHE A 2 -58.03 -35.81 9.59
C PHE A 2 -57.56 -34.57 10.35
N ASP A 3 -56.43 -34.71 11.05
CA ASP A 3 -55.93 -33.71 11.98
C ASP A 3 -55.20 -32.58 11.24
N ILE A 4 -55.83 -31.41 11.18
CA ILE A 4 -55.38 -30.20 10.47
C ILE A 4 -54.11 -29.59 11.10
N ASN A 5 -53.73 -30.00 12.31
CA ASN A 5 -52.58 -29.45 13.02
C ASN A 5 -51.23 -30.03 12.56
N SER A 6 -51.21 -31.22 11.96
CA SER A 6 -49.96 -31.86 11.51
C SER A 6 -49.35 -31.18 10.26
N VAL A 7 -50.20 -30.65 9.37
CA VAL A 7 -49.77 -30.05 8.09
C VAL A 7 -49.14 -28.66 8.28
N LYS A 8 -49.59 -27.90 9.29
CA LYS A 8 -49.03 -26.56 9.60
C LYS A 8 -47.62 -26.64 10.19
N SER A 9 -47.34 -27.64 11.02
CA SER A 9 -46.03 -27.87 11.65
C SER A 9 -44.92 -28.15 10.62
N LEU A 10 -45.22 -28.96 9.60
CA LEU A 10 -44.27 -29.28 8.52
C LEU A 10 -43.95 -28.07 7.63
N GLY A 11 -44.90 -27.13 7.44
CA GLY A 11 -44.72 -25.92 6.64
C GLY A 11 -43.84 -24.87 7.33
N LEU A 12 -43.95 -24.74 8.65
CA LEU A 12 -43.14 -23.84 9.46
C LEU A 12 -41.68 -24.31 9.59
N LEU A 13 -41.46 -25.62 9.73
CA LEU A 13 -40.11 -26.20 9.81
C LEU A 13 -39.32 -25.98 8.50
N LYS A 14 -39.98 -26.14 7.34
CA LYS A 14 -39.38 -25.88 6.02
C LYS A 14 -39.06 -24.41 5.78
N ARG A 15 -39.84 -23.48 6.36
CA ARG A 15 -39.59 -22.03 6.28
C ARG A 15 -38.41 -21.60 7.17
N LEU A 16 -38.26 -22.20 8.34
CA LEU A 16 -37.13 -21.96 9.24
C LEU A 16 -35.80 -22.46 8.64
N ILE A 17 -35.79 -23.62 7.98
CA ILE A 17 -34.59 -24.15 7.31
C ILE A 17 -34.17 -23.26 6.12
N LYS A 18 -35.14 -22.70 5.37
CA LYS A 18 -34.85 -21.80 4.24
C LYS A 18 -34.33 -20.42 4.64
N GLN A 19 -34.58 -19.96 5.87
CA GLN A 19 -34.08 -18.66 6.35
C GLN A 19 -32.70 -18.74 7.01
N LEU A 20 -32.21 -19.94 7.33
CA LEU A 20 -30.91 -20.12 7.99
C LEU A 20 -29.71 -20.11 7.01
N THR A 21 -29.95 -20.13 5.70
CA THR A 21 -28.90 -20.07 4.66
C THR A 21 -28.91 -18.74 3.91
N LEU A 22 -29.26 -17.63 4.57
CA LEU A 22 -29.17 -16.28 3.99
C LEU A 22 -28.38 -15.30 4.87
N THR A 23 -27.42 -15.81 5.63
CA THR A 23 -26.33 -15.00 6.18
C THR A 23 -25.02 -15.46 5.55
N SER A 24 -24.94 -15.30 4.22
CA SER A 24 -23.65 -15.27 3.54
C SER A 24 -23.06 -13.91 3.87
N THR A 25 -22.35 -13.85 4.99
CA THR A 25 -21.45 -12.77 5.38
C THR A 25 -20.45 -12.59 4.24
N VAL A 26 -20.75 -11.72 3.28
CA VAL A 26 -19.74 -11.22 2.35
C VAL A 26 -18.95 -10.18 3.13
N VAL A 27 -18.08 -10.66 4.02
CA VAL A 27 -16.95 -9.88 4.51
C VAL A 27 -16.02 -9.78 3.32
N ILE A 28 -16.24 -8.78 2.45
CA ILE A 28 -15.18 -8.30 1.58
C ILE A 28 -14.19 -7.65 2.53
N ALA A 29 -13.28 -8.45 3.08
CA ALA A 29 -12.00 -7.96 3.50
C ALA A 29 -11.35 -7.44 2.21
N SER A 30 -11.63 -6.18 1.88
CA SER A 30 -10.70 -5.36 1.10
C SER A 30 -9.48 -5.21 1.98
N GLY A 31 -8.70 -6.30 2.09
CA GLY A 31 -7.31 -6.19 2.46
C GLY A 31 -6.74 -5.23 1.46
N CYS A 32 -6.39 -4.03 1.92
CA CYS A 32 -5.47 -3.17 1.21
C CYS A 32 -4.27 -4.07 0.92
N GLN A 33 -4.21 -4.58 -0.30
CA GLN A 33 -3.00 -5.19 -0.83
C GLN A 33 -2.00 -4.05 -0.74
N ASN A 34 -1.10 -4.14 0.23
CA ASN A 34 0.12 -3.35 0.17
C ASN A 34 0.70 -3.70 -1.20
N PRO A 35 0.76 -2.74 -2.14
CA PRO A 35 1.37 -3.03 -3.41
C PRO A 35 2.77 -3.54 -3.08
N GLU A 36 3.07 -4.74 -3.52
CA GLU A 36 4.43 -5.27 -3.47
C GLU A 36 5.33 -4.19 -4.08
N HIS A 37 6.17 -3.57 -3.25
CA HIS A 37 6.95 -2.41 -3.62
C HIS A 37 7.97 -2.85 -4.66
N ASN A 38 7.65 -2.71 -5.94
CA ASN A 38 8.58 -3.07 -7.00
C ASN A 38 9.77 -2.09 -6.94
N PRO A 39 10.98 -2.55 -6.55
CA PRO A 39 12.14 -1.69 -6.55
C PRO A 39 12.61 -1.43 -8.00
N GLN A 40 12.17 -2.23 -8.96
CA GLN A 40 12.48 -2.09 -10.38
C GLN A 40 11.47 -1.16 -11.07
N GLY A 41 11.98 -0.19 -11.80
CA GLY A 41 11.19 0.69 -12.67
C GLY A 41 11.92 0.92 -14.00
N ASP A 42 11.25 1.61 -14.91
CA ASP A 42 11.86 2.13 -16.14
C ASP A 42 12.31 3.57 -15.88
N VAL A 43 13.60 3.84 -16.00
CA VAL A 43 14.21 5.12 -15.62
C VAL A 43 15.31 5.50 -16.61
N ASP A 44 14.98 6.40 -17.52
CA ASP A 44 15.93 6.97 -18.49
C ASP A 44 16.36 8.40 -18.11
N THR A 45 15.50 9.12 -17.40
CA THR A 45 15.73 10.51 -17.02
C THR A 45 15.66 10.73 -15.51
N ILE A 46 16.17 11.87 -15.04
CA ILE A 46 16.00 12.27 -13.64
C ILE A 46 14.52 12.46 -13.28
N GLY A 47 13.68 12.88 -14.24
CA GLY A 47 12.23 13.01 -14.03
C GLY A 47 11.56 11.65 -13.81
N ASP A 48 11.97 10.64 -14.58
CA ASP A 48 11.49 9.26 -14.39
C ASP A 48 11.95 8.71 -13.04
N ALA A 49 13.22 8.97 -12.67
CA ALA A 49 13.74 8.60 -11.36
C ALA A 49 12.97 9.27 -10.22
N MET A 50 12.61 10.55 -10.36
CA MET A 50 11.79 11.28 -9.40
C MET A 50 10.41 10.65 -9.24
N SER A 51 9.74 10.33 -10.34
CA SER A 51 8.43 9.68 -10.34
C SER A 51 8.51 8.29 -9.70
N HIS A 52 9.48 7.47 -10.10
CA HIS A 52 9.71 6.11 -9.59
C HIS A 52 9.97 6.13 -8.09
N CYS A 53 10.92 6.95 -7.64
CA CYS A 53 11.24 7.12 -6.23
C CYS A 53 10.07 7.67 -5.41
N ARG A 54 9.25 8.56 -5.97
CA ARG A 54 8.07 9.10 -5.28
C ARG A 54 7.02 8.01 -5.07
N GLN A 55 6.78 7.17 -6.08
CA GLN A 55 5.84 6.05 -5.98
C GLN A 55 6.30 5.04 -4.94
N TYR A 56 7.58 4.65 -4.98
CA TYR A 56 8.16 3.76 -3.97
C TYR A 56 8.07 4.36 -2.57
N THR A 57 8.47 5.63 -2.40
CA THR A 57 8.41 6.34 -1.11
C THR A 57 6.99 6.42 -0.56
N LYS A 58 6.00 6.71 -1.42
CA LYS A 58 4.58 6.71 -1.04
C LYS A 58 4.11 5.36 -0.54
N ALA A 59 4.59 4.30 -1.16
CA ALA A 59 4.18 2.96 -0.80
C ALA A 59 4.83 2.50 0.52
N VAL A 60 6.09 2.86 0.81
CA VAL A 60 6.78 2.42 2.05
C VAL A 60 6.46 3.27 3.29
N LEU A 61 6.02 4.51 3.10
CA LEU A 61 5.65 5.40 4.21
C LEU A 61 4.19 5.20 4.64
N PRO A 62 3.84 5.58 5.88
CA PRO A 62 2.47 5.52 6.36
C PRO A 62 1.50 6.27 5.43
N GLU A 63 0.29 5.76 5.28
CA GLU A 63 -0.79 6.48 4.62
C GLU A 63 -1.00 7.87 5.25
N GLY A 64 -1.33 8.86 4.41
CA GLY A 64 -1.48 10.25 4.85
C GLY A 64 -0.17 11.04 4.90
N THR A 65 0.98 10.41 4.64
CA THR A 65 2.25 11.13 4.48
C THR A 65 2.23 11.99 3.22
N LEU A 66 2.47 13.29 3.39
CA LEU A 66 2.75 14.22 2.31
C LEU A 66 4.20 14.04 1.87
N ILE A 67 4.43 14.01 0.56
CA ILE A 67 5.74 13.83 -0.06
C ILE A 67 5.92 14.95 -1.07
N ALA A 68 6.84 15.87 -0.76
CA ALA A 68 7.25 16.96 -1.63
C ALA A 68 8.66 16.68 -2.17
N LEU A 69 8.86 16.90 -3.46
CA LEU A 69 10.13 16.68 -4.13
C LEU A 69 11.08 17.85 -3.83
N ASP A 70 12.30 17.54 -3.39
CA ASP A 70 13.39 18.50 -3.33
C ASP A 70 14.26 18.36 -4.59
N GLU A 71 13.87 19.07 -5.64
CA GLU A 71 14.56 19.06 -6.93
C GLU A 71 15.99 19.60 -6.83
N TRP A 72 16.25 20.54 -5.91
CA TRP A 72 17.55 21.20 -5.80
C TRP A 72 18.59 20.32 -5.12
N SER A 73 18.16 19.46 -4.20
CA SER A 73 19.03 18.44 -3.59
C SER A 73 19.18 17.19 -4.45
N SER A 74 18.23 16.95 -5.37
CA SER A 74 18.22 15.81 -6.28
C SER A 74 19.30 15.97 -7.35
N ARG A 75 19.99 14.87 -7.65
CA ARG A 75 21.15 14.92 -8.55
C ARG A 75 21.31 13.64 -9.35
N GLU A 76 21.81 13.81 -10.56
CA GLU A 76 22.19 12.72 -11.44
C GLU A 76 23.70 12.49 -11.38
N THR A 77 24.09 11.23 -11.36
CA THR A 77 25.47 10.78 -11.58
C THR A 77 25.52 9.82 -12.77
N ARG A 78 26.71 9.33 -13.12
CA ARG A 78 26.86 8.33 -14.19
C ARG A 78 26.19 7.00 -13.86
N GLU A 79 26.14 6.64 -12.58
CA GLU A 79 25.73 5.30 -12.14
C GLU A 79 24.32 5.27 -11.55
N TYR A 80 23.87 6.40 -11.00
CA TYR A 80 22.60 6.47 -10.29
C TYR A 80 22.01 7.89 -10.27
N TYR A 81 20.72 7.95 -9.95
CA TYR A 81 19.98 9.14 -9.56
C TYR A 81 19.79 9.12 -8.04
N ASP A 82 20.14 10.21 -7.38
CA ASP A 82 19.82 10.44 -5.97
C ASP A 82 18.67 11.44 -5.89
N ILE A 83 17.51 10.98 -5.43
CA ILE A 83 16.28 11.77 -5.31
C ILE A 83 15.97 12.03 -3.83
N TYR A 84 15.67 13.28 -3.52
CA TYR A 84 15.38 13.74 -2.17
C TYR A 84 13.94 14.24 -2.06
N PHE A 85 13.31 13.95 -0.92
CA PHE A 85 11.95 14.39 -0.61
C PHE A 85 11.87 14.97 0.79
N ASP A 86 11.07 16.01 0.93
CA ASP A 86 10.50 16.41 2.21
C ASP A 86 9.28 15.54 2.49
N VAL A 87 9.19 15.00 3.70
CA VAL A 87 8.07 14.16 4.12
C VAL A 87 7.45 14.70 5.38
N SER A 88 6.11 14.71 5.44
CA SER A 88 5.40 15.21 6.61
C SER A 88 4.05 14.53 6.82
N ASP A 89 3.62 14.48 8.08
CA ASP A 89 2.25 14.12 8.46
C ASP A 89 1.72 15.16 9.46
N SER A 90 0.60 14.88 10.13
CA SER A 90 0.00 15.80 11.10
C SER A 90 0.84 16.03 12.38
N THR A 91 1.89 15.25 12.59
CA THR A 91 2.66 15.20 13.84
C THR A 91 4.17 15.38 13.67
N GLN A 92 4.72 15.10 12.49
CA GLN A 92 6.16 15.08 12.24
C GLN A 92 6.50 15.52 10.82
N THR A 93 7.73 16.02 10.67
CA THR A 93 8.37 16.38 9.39
C THR A 93 9.75 15.76 9.35
N GLY A 94 10.20 15.33 8.18
CA GLY A 94 11.55 14.84 7.97
C GLY A 94 11.89 14.77 6.50
N TYR A 95 12.86 13.93 6.16
CA TYR A 95 13.40 13.82 4.81
C TYR A 95 13.51 12.36 4.38
N ALA A 96 13.31 12.09 3.10
CA ALA A 96 13.57 10.80 2.48
C ALA A 96 14.60 10.93 1.36
N LYS A 97 15.48 9.93 1.26
CA LYS A 97 16.41 9.75 0.14
C LYS A 97 16.10 8.43 -0.53
N CYS A 98 15.99 8.47 -1.85
CA CYS A 98 15.86 7.30 -2.71
C CYS A 98 16.96 7.33 -3.77
N ARG A 99 17.68 6.23 -3.95
CA ARG A 99 18.68 6.05 -4.99
C ARG A 99 18.20 5.01 -5.98
N VAL A 100 18.21 5.35 -7.26
CA VAL A 100 17.93 4.44 -8.36
C VAL A 100 19.16 4.32 -9.24
N ASP A 101 19.59 3.12 -9.59
CA ASP A 101 20.62 2.96 -10.61
C ASP A 101 20.09 3.26 -12.03
N LYS A 102 20.97 3.31 -13.02
CA LYS A 102 20.58 3.54 -14.43
C LYS A 102 19.78 2.40 -15.06
N MET A 103 19.64 1.25 -14.38
CA MET A 103 18.76 0.16 -14.83
C MET A 103 17.35 0.30 -14.25
N GLY A 104 17.12 1.29 -13.38
CA GLY A 104 15.84 1.55 -12.73
C GLY A 104 15.62 0.79 -11.43
N LEU A 105 16.66 0.17 -10.86
CA LEU A 105 16.57 -0.51 -9.57
C LEU A 105 16.81 0.47 -8.42
N ILE A 106 15.89 0.51 -7.46
CA ILE A 106 16.07 1.23 -6.20
C ILE A 106 17.09 0.48 -5.34
N THR A 107 18.30 1.02 -5.29
CA THR A 107 19.45 0.45 -4.57
C THR A 107 19.58 0.97 -3.15
N TYR A 108 18.90 2.09 -2.83
CA TYR A 108 18.83 2.61 -1.47
C TYR A 108 17.53 3.39 -1.25
N HIS A 109 16.90 3.19 -0.10
CA HIS A 109 15.85 4.06 0.42
C HIS A 109 16.06 4.26 1.91
N GLY A 110 15.96 5.50 2.37
CA GLY A 110 16.05 5.80 3.79
C GLY A 110 15.33 7.09 4.13
N THR A 111 14.77 7.13 5.34
CA THR A 111 14.13 8.32 5.89
C THR A 111 14.85 8.77 7.15
N ARG A 112 14.85 10.08 7.38
CA ARG A 112 15.45 10.71 8.54
C ARG A 112 14.44 11.64 9.19
N ASP A 113 14.41 11.64 10.53
CA ASP A 113 13.54 12.48 11.34
C ASP A 113 12.03 12.27 11.08
N PHE A 114 11.67 11.16 10.43
CA PHE A 114 10.30 10.76 10.11
C PHE A 114 10.10 9.28 10.48
N ARG A 115 9.07 8.96 11.28
CA ARG A 115 8.79 7.58 11.71
C ARG A 115 8.42 6.70 10.52
N THR A 116 9.24 5.69 10.26
CA THR A 116 8.91 4.59 9.36
C THR A 116 8.02 3.56 10.05
N LYS A 117 6.98 3.10 9.36
CA LYS A 117 6.27 1.85 9.74
C LYS A 117 7.04 0.59 9.33
N SER A 118 8.14 0.72 8.59
CA SER A 118 8.92 -0.43 8.14
C SER A 118 10.40 -0.24 8.41
N ARG A 119 11.00 -1.19 9.14
CA ARG A 119 12.45 -1.39 9.17
C ARG A 119 12.89 -1.98 7.82
N SER A 120 12.79 -1.23 6.73
CA SER A 120 13.43 -1.67 5.47
C SER A 120 14.90 -1.26 5.50
N PHE A 121 15.72 -2.12 6.10
CA PHE A 121 17.12 -2.24 5.72
C PHE A 121 17.18 -3.18 4.52
N SER A 122 17.12 -2.64 3.31
CA SER A 122 17.65 -3.34 2.14
C SER A 122 19.14 -2.99 2.05
N GLY A 123 19.93 -3.64 2.89
CA GLY A 123 21.39 -3.69 2.75
C GLY A 123 21.76 -5.04 2.14
N PHE A 124 22.15 -5.04 0.88
CA PHE A 124 22.95 -6.09 0.26
C PHE A 124 24.02 -5.42 -0.60
#